data_AF-A0A257ZRF9-F1
#
_entry.id   AF-A0A257ZRF9-F1
#
_cell.length_a   1.000
_cell.length_b   1.000
_cell.length_c   1.000
_cell.angle_alpha   90.00
_cell.angle_beta   90.00
_cell.angle_gamma   90.00
#
_symmetry.space_group_name_H-M   'P 1'
#
loop_
_entity.id
_entity.type
_entity.pdbx_description
1 polymer ?
#
loop_
_entity_poly.entity_id
_entity_poly.type
_entity_poly.pdbx_seq_one_letter_code
_entity_poly.pdbx_strand_id
1 'polypeptide(L)'
;MPPLPSAPVAAPAAPPAAGLTQTAESMVMAAPPAAGGTGAPMGEGQPPAQRTPGSYTAIHTDGPYIAITFDDGPNPETTNKLLKMLAERNVKATFFVLGSRAVASPEILQAMVAAGHEVANHSWNHPQLNKIPVAAADKQIEDTNAVIQNATGVKPRYLRPPYGAMNATLQRHIEEKYGMTFIYWSVDPLDWKVKDANAVYDQIMRQVRPGAIILAHDIHPTTVAAMPRVLDALIAKGYKFMTISDLIAQDKPPPKVAVATPAAANAATPPKKKPAKPAQAAKPAGSKGPVNISPVPVSATSRPPAAVPSRPPASAGIY
;
A
#
# COMPACT_ATOMS: atom_id res chain seq x y z
N MET A 1 47.31 30.40 -38.85
CA MET A 1 46.77 29.18 -39.49
C MET A 1 46.58 28.14 -38.40
N PRO A 2 45.34 27.78 -38.04
CA PRO A 2 45.07 26.68 -37.11
C PRO A 2 45.14 25.32 -37.85
N PRO A 3 45.43 24.21 -37.16
CA PRO A 3 45.71 22.92 -37.78
C PRO A 3 44.46 22.25 -38.37
N LEU A 4 44.70 21.46 -39.41
CA LEU A 4 43.75 20.66 -40.19
C LEU A 4 42.95 19.64 -39.34
N PRO A 5 41.73 19.26 -39.77
CA PRO A 5 40.88 18.32 -39.04
C PRO A 5 41.35 16.86 -39.20
N SER A 6 41.36 16.12 -38.08
CA SER A 6 41.58 14.68 -38.04
C SER A 6 40.36 13.90 -38.54
N ALA A 7 40.60 12.91 -39.40
CA ALA A 7 39.63 12.00 -40.00
C ALA A 7 38.94 11.06 -38.97
N PRO A 8 37.75 10.51 -39.27
CA PRO A 8 36.96 9.71 -38.33
C PRO A 8 37.48 8.27 -38.22
N VAL A 9 37.47 7.74 -37.00
CA VAL A 9 37.76 6.33 -36.70
C VAL A 9 36.47 5.52 -36.86
N ALA A 10 36.51 4.55 -37.77
CA ALA A 10 35.42 3.62 -38.07
C ALA A 10 35.25 2.56 -36.97
N ALA A 11 34.00 2.26 -36.62
CA ALA A 11 33.60 1.18 -35.73
C ALA A 11 33.68 -0.20 -36.42
N PRO A 12 34.04 -1.29 -35.71
CA PRO A 12 33.99 -2.64 -36.27
C PRO A 12 32.57 -3.21 -36.26
N ALA A 13 32.21 -3.82 -37.38
CA ALA A 13 30.93 -4.46 -37.67
C ALA A 13 30.76 -5.82 -36.96
N ALA A 14 29.49 -6.13 -36.63
CA ALA A 14 29.04 -7.40 -36.07
C ALA A 14 28.99 -8.52 -37.15
N PRO A 15 29.27 -9.79 -36.80
CA PRO A 15 29.08 -10.93 -37.70
C PRO A 15 27.63 -11.45 -37.73
N PRO A 16 27.23 -12.19 -38.78
CA PRO A 16 25.83 -12.41 -39.15
C PRO A 16 25.18 -13.62 -38.46
N ALA A 17 23.85 -13.60 -38.48
CA ALA A 17 22.96 -14.66 -38.03
C ALA A 17 23.08 -15.93 -38.90
N ALA A 18 23.13 -17.09 -38.24
CA ALA A 18 22.91 -18.40 -38.85
C ALA A 18 21.68 -19.03 -38.19
N GLY A 19 20.66 -19.32 -39.03
CA GLY A 19 19.49 -20.07 -38.62
C GLY A 19 19.75 -21.56 -38.58
N LEU A 20 19.11 -22.24 -37.64
CA LEU A 20 18.80 -23.67 -37.73
C LEU A 20 17.34 -23.86 -37.27
N THR A 21 16.54 -24.28 -38.23
CA THR A 21 15.23 -24.90 -38.07
C THR A 21 15.34 -26.23 -37.34
N GLN A 22 14.49 -26.45 -36.33
CA GLN A 22 14.02 -27.80 -36.01
C GLN A 22 12.60 -27.77 -35.45
N THR A 23 11.75 -28.57 -36.09
CA THR A 23 10.35 -28.89 -35.79
C THR A 23 10.25 -30.02 -34.77
N ALA A 24 9.28 -29.97 -33.85
CA ALA A 24 8.54 -31.11 -33.26
C ALA A 24 7.49 -30.53 -32.28
N GLU A 25 6.21 -30.49 -32.65
CA GLU A 25 5.16 -31.46 -32.30
C GLU A 25 4.61 -31.36 -30.86
N SER A 26 3.37 -30.85 -30.81
CA SER A 26 2.22 -31.24 -30.00
C SER A 26 2.45 -32.02 -28.69
N MET A 27 2.10 -31.39 -27.56
CA MET A 27 1.59 -32.11 -26.38
C MET A 27 0.47 -31.31 -25.72
N VAL A 28 -0.75 -31.82 -25.93
CA VAL A 28 -1.99 -31.49 -25.24
C VAL A 28 -2.07 -32.40 -24.01
N MET A 29 -2.17 -31.85 -22.80
CA MET A 29 -2.66 -32.52 -21.57
C MET A 29 -2.94 -31.39 -20.56
N ALA A 30 -4.19 -30.96 -20.40
CA ALA A 30 -5.19 -31.52 -19.48
C ALA A 30 -5.21 -30.75 -18.13
N ALA A 31 -6.33 -30.06 -17.90
CA ALA A 31 -6.68 -29.36 -16.67
C ALA A 31 -6.96 -30.35 -15.52
N PRO A 32 -6.66 -30.02 -14.26
CA PRO A 32 -7.18 -30.75 -13.11
C PRO A 32 -8.56 -30.21 -12.66
N PRO A 33 -9.36 -31.05 -11.98
CA PRO A 33 -10.79 -30.83 -11.79
C PRO A 33 -11.12 -29.83 -10.68
N ALA A 34 -12.31 -29.23 -10.82
CA ALA A 34 -12.98 -28.49 -9.78
C ALA A 34 -13.27 -29.39 -8.56
N ALA A 35 -12.81 -28.98 -7.39
CA ALA A 35 -13.26 -29.51 -6.11
C ALA A 35 -13.96 -28.37 -5.35
N GLY A 36 -15.24 -28.56 -5.07
CA GLY A 36 -16.05 -27.65 -4.28
C GLY A 36 -15.56 -27.57 -2.85
N GLY A 37 -15.44 -26.34 -2.36
CA GLY A 37 -15.23 -26.01 -0.95
C GLY A 37 -16.29 -25.00 -0.54
N THR A 38 -17.14 -25.42 0.39
CA THR A 38 -18.25 -24.71 0.99
C THR A 38 -17.86 -23.32 1.51
N GLY A 39 -18.68 -22.32 1.18
CA GLY A 39 -18.54 -20.97 1.67
C GLY A 39 -18.77 -20.85 3.18
N ALA A 40 -17.96 -20.00 3.81
CA ALA A 40 -18.28 -19.26 5.01
C ALA A 40 -17.60 -17.87 4.91
N PRO A 41 -18.23 -16.81 5.43
CA PRO A 41 -17.95 -15.44 5.02
C PRO A 41 -16.78 -14.86 5.82
N MET A 42 -15.79 -14.27 5.14
CA MET A 42 -14.88 -13.32 5.78
C MET A 42 -15.38 -11.92 5.49
N GLY A 43 -16.16 -11.40 6.44
CA GLY A 43 -16.36 -9.97 6.59
C GLY A 43 -15.23 -9.38 7.43
N GLU A 44 -14.59 -8.34 6.91
CA GLU A 44 -14.48 -7.05 7.58
C GLU A 44 -14.15 -6.00 6.52
N GLY A 45 -15.03 -5.00 6.45
CA GLY A 45 -15.18 -4.11 5.31
C GLY A 45 -13.96 -3.24 5.06
N GLN A 46 -13.47 -3.30 3.83
CA GLN A 46 -12.75 -2.18 3.24
C GLN A 46 -13.74 -1.00 3.20
N PRO A 47 -13.42 0.17 3.78
CA PRO A 47 -14.32 1.30 3.72
C PRO A 47 -14.63 1.60 2.25
N PRO A 48 -15.88 1.96 1.91
CA PRO A 48 -16.18 2.46 0.57
C PRO A 48 -15.23 3.61 0.25
N ALA A 49 -14.87 3.77 -1.03
CA ALA A 49 -14.05 4.89 -1.49
C ALA A 49 -14.78 6.21 -1.21
N GLN A 50 -14.63 6.73 0.00
CA GLN A 50 -15.25 7.96 0.45
C GLN A 50 -14.34 9.12 0.04
N ARG A 51 -14.85 9.98 -0.83
CA ARG A 51 -14.31 11.33 -0.99
C ARG A 51 -14.65 12.10 0.28
N THR A 52 -13.66 12.32 1.13
CA THR A 52 -13.74 13.44 2.07
C THR A 52 -13.20 14.64 1.29
N PRO A 53 -13.85 15.82 1.32
CA PRO A 53 -13.23 17.02 0.76
C PRO A 53 -11.79 17.12 1.31
N GLY A 54 -10.78 17.11 0.44
CA GLY A 54 -9.38 17.10 0.85
C GLY A 54 -8.69 15.74 0.97
N SER A 55 -9.33 14.59 0.69
CA SER A 55 -8.64 13.30 0.66
C SER A 55 -9.07 12.31 -0.44
N TYR A 56 -8.12 11.47 -0.88
CA TYR A 56 -8.33 10.43 -1.90
C TYR A 56 -7.73 9.08 -1.49
N THR A 57 -8.54 8.02 -1.59
CA THR A 57 -8.12 6.62 -1.43
C THR A 57 -8.05 5.89 -2.78
N ALA A 58 -8.94 6.27 -3.70
CA ALA A 58 -8.99 5.85 -5.10
C ALA A 58 -9.66 6.98 -5.90
N ILE A 59 -9.49 6.97 -7.22
CA ILE A 59 -10.07 7.96 -8.13
C ILE A 59 -11.13 7.30 -9.01
N HIS A 60 -12.25 7.99 -9.26
CA HIS A 60 -13.25 7.47 -10.20
C HIS A 60 -12.87 7.90 -11.61
N THR A 61 -12.62 6.94 -12.49
CA THR A 61 -12.18 7.24 -13.85
C THR A 61 -12.81 6.30 -14.87
N ASP A 62 -13.01 6.80 -16.09
CA ASP A 62 -13.57 6.03 -17.22
C ASP A 62 -12.49 5.29 -18.03
N GLY A 63 -11.21 5.56 -17.77
CA GLY A 63 -10.08 4.92 -18.44
C GLY A 63 -9.28 4.01 -17.51
N PRO A 64 -8.40 3.14 -18.05
CA PRO A 64 -7.57 2.24 -17.26
C PRO A 64 -6.38 2.99 -16.63
N TYR A 65 -6.63 4.07 -15.89
CA TYR A 65 -5.58 4.88 -15.26
C TYR A 65 -5.34 4.42 -13.82
N ILE A 66 -4.07 4.39 -13.41
CA ILE A 66 -3.65 4.04 -12.04
C ILE A 66 -2.48 4.91 -11.62
N ALA A 67 -2.28 5.06 -10.32
CA ALA A 67 -1.07 5.66 -9.75
C ALA A 67 -0.31 4.62 -8.93
N ILE A 68 0.96 4.41 -9.25
CA ILE A 68 1.89 3.70 -8.37
C ILE A 68 2.65 4.71 -7.52
N THR A 69 2.67 4.47 -6.21
CA THR A 69 3.22 5.41 -5.23
C THR A 69 4.23 4.72 -4.33
N PHE A 70 5.27 5.44 -3.93
CA PHE A 70 6.36 4.91 -3.12
C PHE A 70 6.59 5.78 -1.88
N ASP A 71 6.55 5.16 -0.71
CA ASP A 71 6.70 5.82 0.59
C ASP A 71 8.09 5.56 1.20
N ASP A 72 8.45 6.39 2.18
CA ASP A 72 9.65 6.33 3.03
C ASP A 72 10.99 6.68 2.38
N GLY A 73 11.04 6.83 1.06
CA GLY A 73 12.23 7.26 0.34
C GLY A 73 12.68 8.71 0.66
N PRO A 74 13.76 9.17 0.03
CA PRO A 74 14.63 8.40 -0.86
C PRO A 74 15.59 7.48 -0.09
N ASN A 75 15.91 6.34 -0.70
CA ASN A 75 17.04 5.48 -0.34
C ASN A 75 18.03 5.48 -1.51
N PRO A 76 19.29 5.93 -1.32
CA PRO A 76 20.24 6.08 -2.42
C PRO A 76 20.51 4.82 -3.25
N GLU A 77 20.40 3.64 -2.66
CA GLU A 77 20.63 2.40 -3.39
C GLU A 77 19.38 1.95 -4.16
N THR A 78 18.25 1.82 -3.47
CA THR A 78 17.04 1.20 -4.02
C THR A 78 16.22 2.16 -4.87
N THR A 79 16.12 3.44 -4.46
CA THR A 79 15.38 4.46 -5.22
C THR A 79 16.02 4.73 -6.58
N ASN A 80 17.35 4.81 -6.66
CA ASN A 80 18.04 5.02 -7.95
C ASN A 80 17.84 3.84 -8.90
N LYS A 81 17.86 2.60 -8.39
CA LYS A 81 17.54 1.39 -9.19
C LYS A 81 16.10 1.45 -9.71
N LEU A 82 15.15 1.85 -8.86
CA LEU A 82 13.75 1.98 -9.22
C LEU A 82 13.52 3.06 -10.29
N LEU A 83 14.13 4.24 -10.15
CA LEU A 83 14.01 5.32 -11.13
C LEU A 83 14.46 4.87 -12.53
N LYS A 84 15.55 4.09 -12.62
CA LYS A 84 15.99 3.50 -13.89
C LYS A 84 14.93 2.57 -14.49
N MET A 85 14.35 1.67 -13.69
CA MET A 85 13.31 0.73 -14.15
C MET A 85 12.04 1.44 -14.62
N LEU A 86 11.66 2.54 -13.96
CA LEU A 86 10.52 3.38 -14.37
C LEU A 86 10.82 4.11 -15.68
N ALA A 87 12.03 4.65 -15.85
CA ALA A 87 12.46 5.33 -17.07
C ALA A 87 12.48 4.39 -18.28
N GLU A 88 13.00 3.17 -18.12
CA GLU A 88 13.01 2.12 -19.16
C GLU A 88 11.61 1.79 -19.70
N ARG A 89 10.57 2.02 -18.90
CA ARG A 89 9.16 1.71 -19.23
C ARG A 89 8.32 2.96 -19.52
N ASN A 90 8.93 4.15 -19.51
CA ASN A 90 8.25 5.44 -19.59
C ASN A 90 7.09 5.57 -18.57
N VAL A 91 7.29 5.05 -17.36
CA VAL A 91 6.30 5.10 -16.27
C VAL A 91 6.58 6.30 -15.38
N LYS A 92 5.53 7.06 -15.06
CA LYS A 92 5.56 8.10 -14.01
C LYS A 92 4.94 7.57 -12.72
N ALA A 93 5.41 8.08 -11.60
CA ALA A 93 5.07 7.62 -10.25
C ALA A 93 5.06 8.81 -9.29
N THR A 94 4.50 8.62 -8.10
CA THR A 94 4.54 9.63 -7.03
C THR A 94 5.33 9.11 -5.83
N PHE A 95 6.30 9.88 -5.35
CA PHE A 95 7.16 9.53 -4.22
C PHE A 95 6.78 10.38 -3.01
N PHE A 96 6.27 9.74 -1.96
CA PHE A 96 6.02 10.37 -0.66
C PHE A 96 7.28 10.23 0.18
N VAL A 97 8.09 11.30 0.25
CA VAL A 97 9.42 11.26 0.85
C VAL A 97 9.42 11.71 2.31
N LEU A 98 10.31 11.11 3.11
CA LEU A 98 10.61 11.56 4.46
C LEU A 98 11.60 12.73 4.42
N GLY A 99 11.26 13.84 5.08
CA GLY A 99 12.13 15.02 5.14
C GLY A 99 13.54 14.71 5.66
N SER A 100 13.63 13.85 6.67
CA SER A 100 14.90 13.40 7.27
C SER A 100 15.82 12.61 6.31
N ARG A 101 15.27 12.05 5.22
CA ARG A 101 16.05 11.39 4.16
C ARG A 101 16.27 12.31 2.98
N ALA A 102 15.25 13.08 2.62
CA ALA A 102 15.31 14.06 1.54
C ALA A 102 16.45 15.08 1.73
N VAL A 103 16.72 15.50 2.97
CA VAL A 103 17.81 16.44 3.29
C VAL A 103 19.19 15.92 2.90
N ALA A 104 19.39 14.60 2.95
CA ALA A 104 20.66 13.96 2.63
C ALA A 104 20.75 13.49 1.17
N SER A 105 19.68 13.66 0.37
CA SER A 105 19.63 13.19 -1.03
C SER A 105 18.90 14.17 -1.96
N PRO A 106 19.26 15.46 -1.98
CA PRO A 106 18.63 16.45 -2.85
C PRO A 106 18.76 16.09 -4.34
N GLU A 107 19.86 15.45 -4.75
CA GLU A 107 20.09 15.00 -6.13
C GLU A 107 19.08 13.96 -6.59
N ILE A 108 18.63 13.07 -5.69
CA ILE A 108 17.61 12.06 -6.01
C ILE A 108 16.25 12.72 -6.20
N LEU A 109 15.91 13.69 -5.34
CA LEU A 109 14.67 14.47 -5.49
C LEU A 109 14.67 15.26 -6.82
N GLN A 110 15.79 15.87 -7.18
CA GLN A 110 15.96 16.54 -8.47
C GLN A 110 15.79 15.58 -9.63
N ALA A 111 16.40 14.39 -9.56
CA ALA A 111 16.26 13.36 -10.58
C ALA A 111 14.81 12.88 -10.73
N MET A 112 14.07 12.72 -9.61
CA MET A 112 12.65 12.38 -9.64
C MET A 112 11.85 13.42 -10.44
N VAL A 113 11.99 14.69 -10.10
CA VAL A 113 11.26 15.78 -10.76
C VAL A 113 11.68 15.95 -12.21
N ALA A 114 12.98 15.89 -12.52
CA ALA A 114 13.50 15.99 -13.88
C ALA A 114 13.00 14.85 -14.78
N ALA A 115 12.80 13.66 -14.22
CA ALA A 115 12.20 12.52 -14.92
C ALA A 115 10.66 12.59 -15.00
N GLY A 116 10.02 13.63 -14.48
CA GLY A 116 8.58 13.82 -14.51
C GLY A 116 7.80 12.99 -13.49
N HIS A 117 8.46 12.49 -12.45
CA HIS A 117 7.79 11.94 -11.29
C HIS A 117 7.27 13.06 -10.38
N GLU A 118 6.26 12.77 -9.58
CA GLU A 118 5.77 13.69 -8.57
C GLU A 118 6.45 13.40 -7.22
N VAL A 119 6.89 14.45 -6.51
CA VAL A 119 7.45 14.35 -5.16
C VAL A 119 6.47 14.99 -4.18
N ALA A 120 6.12 14.26 -3.14
CA ALA A 120 5.11 14.60 -2.15
C ALA A 120 5.63 14.36 -0.72
N ASN A 121 4.91 14.88 0.26
CA ASN A 121 5.35 14.91 1.66
C ASN A 121 4.89 13.65 2.42
N HIS A 122 5.79 13.03 3.18
CA HIS A 122 5.47 11.89 4.06
C HIS A 122 5.85 12.13 5.53
N SER A 123 5.80 13.38 6.01
CA SER A 123 6.36 13.87 7.28
C SER A 123 7.90 13.86 7.33
N TRP A 124 8.46 14.33 8.44
CA TRP A 124 9.91 14.45 8.59
C TRP A 124 10.56 13.10 8.93
N ASN A 125 10.09 12.44 10.00
CA ASN A 125 10.67 11.20 10.51
C ASN A 125 9.63 10.13 10.87
N HIS A 126 8.49 10.13 10.16
CA HIS A 126 7.47 9.08 10.20
C HIS A 126 6.76 8.87 11.55
N PRO A 127 6.40 9.91 12.35
CA PRO A 127 5.57 9.71 13.53
C PRO A 127 4.10 9.48 13.13
N GLN A 128 3.33 8.84 13.99
CA GLN A 128 1.86 8.89 13.89
C GLN A 128 1.41 10.33 14.21
N LEU A 129 1.10 11.10 13.17
CA LEU A 129 0.81 12.54 13.29
C LEU A 129 -0.36 12.84 14.23
N ASN A 130 -1.35 11.94 14.30
CA ASN A 130 -2.49 12.06 15.22
C ASN A 130 -2.19 11.76 16.69
N LYS A 131 -0.96 11.33 17.03
CA LYS A 131 -0.51 11.01 18.41
C LYS A 131 0.48 12.03 18.98
N ILE A 132 0.82 13.06 18.23
CA ILE A 132 1.73 14.13 18.67
C ILE A 132 0.98 15.46 18.75
N PRO A 133 1.49 16.45 19.50
CA PRO A 133 0.89 17.78 19.53
C PRO A 133 0.80 18.40 18.14
N VAL A 134 -0.25 19.20 17.89
CA VAL A 134 -0.47 19.86 16.59
C VAL A 134 0.76 20.63 16.12
N ALA A 135 1.41 21.41 16.99
CA ALA A 135 2.64 22.13 16.65
C ALA A 135 3.80 21.21 16.23
N ALA A 136 3.90 20.00 16.80
CA ALA A 136 4.91 19.03 16.39
C ALA A 136 4.58 18.40 15.03
N ALA A 137 3.30 18.06 14.78
CA ALA A 137 2.85 17.58 13.48
C ALA A 137 3.01 18.64 12.38
N ASP A 138 2.73 19.89 12.71
CA ASP A 138 2.91 21.05 11.84
C ASP A 138 4.37 21.19 11.42
N LYS A 139 5.31 21.13 12.38
CA LYS A 139 6.76 21.16 12.10
C LYS A 139 7.22 20.02 11.20
N GLN A 140 6.69 18.80 11.40
CA GLN A 140 7.01 17.64 10.55
C GLN A 140 6.68 17.89 9.08
N ILE A 141 5.57 18.58 8.82
CA ILE A 141 5.09 18.87 7.47
C ILE A 141 5.85 20.06 6.90
N GLU A 142 6.01 21.14 7.68
CA GLU A 142 6.71 22.36 7.27
C GLU A 142 8.17 22.09 6.87
N ASP A 143 8.94 21.42 7.74
CA ASP A 143 10.36 21.12 7.47
C ASP A 143 10.51 20.26 6.22
N THR A 144 9.63 19.28 6.04
CA THR A 144 9.65 18.38 4.87
C THR A 144 9.27 19.13 3.59
N ASN A 145 8.26 20.01 3.65
CA ASN A 145 7.91 20.88 2.54
C ASN A 145 9.08 21.79 2.14
N ALA A 146 9.76 22.39 3.13
CA ALA A 146 10.90 23.25 2.90
C ALA A 146 12.05 22.49 2.21
N VAL A 147 12.40 21.29 2.68
CA VAL A 147 13.45 20.47 2.06
C VAL A 147 13.10 20.10 0.61
N ILE A 148 11.87 19.66 0.34
CA ILE A 148 11.46 19.31 -1.03
C ILE A 148 11.50 20.54 -1.94
N GLN A 149 10.94 21.67 -1.49
CA GLN A 149 10.92 22.93 -2.24
C GLN A 149 12.34 23.44 -2.52
N ASN A 150 13.23 23.40 -1.52
CA ASN A 150 14.60 23.86 -1.67
C ASN A 150 15.41 22.98 -2.64
N ALA A 151 15.21 21.67 -2.60
CA ALA A 151 15.92 20.74 -3.48
C ALA A 151 15.42 20.81 -4.93
N THR A 152 14.10 20.95 -5.13
CA THR A 152 13.47 20.72 -6.45
C THR A 152 12.88 21.96 -7.10
N GLY A 153 12.67 23.04 -6.35
CA GLY A 153 11.87 24.19 -6.79
C GLY A 153 10.35 23.93 -6.82
N VAL A 154 9.88 22.73 -6.45
CA VAL A 154 8.47 22.35 -6.46
C VAL A 154 7.88 22.33 -5.06
N LYS A 155 6.73 22.98 -4.89
CA LYS A 155 5.98 22.96 -3.62
C LYS A 155 5.13 21.69 -3.56
N PRO A 156 5.30 20.83 -2.53
CA PRO A 156 4.45 19.66 -2.37
C PRO A 156 2.98 20.06 -2.21
N ARG A 157 2.10 19.42 -2.98
CA ARG A 157 0.64 19.61 -2.91
C ARG A 157 -0.07 18.49 -2.16
N TYR A 158 0.63 17.37 -1.97
CA TYR A 158 0.08 16.15 -1.44
C TYR A 158 0.83 15.72 -0.18
N LEU A 159 0.08 15.25 0.81
CA LEU A 159 0.58 14.63 2.03
C LEU A 159 -0.01 13.23 2.13
N ARG A 160 0.84 12.24 2.36
CA ARG A 160 0.38 10.94 2.87
C ARG A 160 0.77 10.87 4.34
N PRO A 161 -0.18 10.74 5.28
CA PRO A 161 0.17 10.61 6.68
C PRO A 161 0.81 9.23 6.93
N PRO A 162 1.92 9.16 7.67
CA PRO A 162 2.48 7.90 8.14
C PRO A 162 1.41 6.98 8.72
N TYR A 163 1.47 5.69 8.38
CA TYR A 163 0.51 4.65 8.80
C TYR A 163 -0.94 4.88 8.32
N GLY A 164 -1.20 5.87 7.46
CA GLY A 164 -2.57 6.32 7.18
C GLY A 164 -3.25 6.96 8.40
N ALA A 165 -2.49 7.34 9.43
CA ALA A 165 -3.04 7.77 10.72
C ALA A 165 -3.24 9.28 10.78
N MET A 166 -4.51 9.71 10.76
CA MET A 166 -4.88 11.12 10.83
C MET A 166 -6.16 11.33 11.65
N ASN A 167 -6.35 12.55 12.17
CA ASN A 167 -7.62 12.97 12.77
C ASN A 167 -8.14 14.23 12.06
N ALA A 168 -9.47 14.44 12.09
CA ALA A 168 -10.13 15.49 11.33
C ALA A 168 -9.67 16.91 11.69
N THR A 169 -9.36 17.17 12.97
CA THR A 169 -8.90 18.48 13.44
C THR A 169 -7.53 18.83 12.86
N LEU A 170 -6.58 17.89 12.94
CA LEU A 170 -5.24 18.08 12.41
C LEU A 170 -5.26 18.13 10.87
N GLN A 171 -6.05 17.28 10.22
CA GLN A 171 -6.24 17.33 8.77
C GLN A 171 -6.71 18.72 8.32
N ARG A 172 -7.78 19.24 8.92
CA ARG A 172 -8.30 20.58 8.60
C ARG A 172 -7.26 21.67 8.80
N HIS A 173 -6.53 21.62 9.91
CA HIS A 173 -5.45 22.57 10.18
C HIS A 173 -4.39 22.60 9.06
N ILE A 174 -3.98 21.42 8.58
CA ILE A 174 -2.99 21.27 7.52
C ILE A 174 -3.56 21.72 6.17
N GLU A 175 -4.82 21.38 5.86
CA GLU A 175 -5.51 21.84 4.66
C GLU A 175 -5.60 23.37 4.62
N GLU A 176 -6.00 24.01 5.71
CA GLU A 176 -6.13 25.46 5.82
C GLU A 176 -4.77 26.17 5.73
N LYS A 177 -3.74 25.64 6.41
CA LYS A 177 -2.41 26.29 6.47
C LYS A 177 -1.59 26.08 5.20
N TYR A 178 -1.60 24.88 4.63
CA TYR A 178 -0.71 24.52 3.52
C TYR A 178 -1.42 24.31 2.18
N GLY A 179 -2.75 24.15 2.18
CA GLY A 179 -3.51 23.80 0.97
C GLY A 179 -3.25 22.38 0.48
N MET A 180 -2.78 21.48 1.35
CA MET A 180 -2.37 20.13 0.96
C MET A 180 -3.55 19.16 0.93
N THR A 181 -3.58 18.28 -0.07
CA THR A 181 -4.56 17.19 -0.19
C THR A 181 -3.97 15.88 0.36
N PHE A 182 -4.78 15.12 1.07
CA PHE A 182 -4.38 13.88 1.74
C PHE A 182 -4.56 12.68 0.82
N ILE A 183 -3.50 11.89 0.67
CA ILE A 183 -3.49 10.74 -0.25
C ILE A 183 -3.29 9.45 0.51
N TYR A 184 -4.26 8.54 0.39
CA TYR A 184 -4.23 7.19 0.92
C TYR A 184 -4.01 6.20 -0.23
N TRP A 185 -4.51 4.97 -0.11
CA TRP A 185 -4.34 3.92 -1.12
C TRP A 185 -5.50 2.93 -1.12
N SER A 186 -5.77 2.36 -2.28
CA SER A 186 -6.78 1.31 -2.47
C SER A 186 -6.16 -0.08 -2.69
N VAL A 187 -4.87 -0.14 -2.99
CA VAL A 187 -4.09 -1.37 -3.13
C VAL A 187 -2.95 -1.32 -2.12
N ASP A 188 -2.92 -2.30 -1.22
CA ASP A 188 -1.81 -2.50 -0.28
C ASP A 188 -1.18 -3.87 -0.52
N PRO A 189 0.07 -3.95 -1.00
CA PRO A 189 0.77 -5.21 -1.20
C PRO A 189 1.28 -5.82 0.10
N LEU A 190 1.23 -5.10 1.22
CA LEU A 190 1.87 -5.47 2.48
C LEU A 190 3.36 -5.77 2.31
N ASP A 191 4.02 -5.08 1.39
CA ASP A 191 5.42 -5.30 1.00
C ASP A 191 6.39 -5.15 2.17
N TRP A 192 6.12 -4.18 3.05
CA TRP A 192 6.79 -3.97 4.33
C TRP A 192 6.72 -5.18 5.29
N LYS A 193 5.69 -6.01 5.16
CA LYS A 193 5.45 -7.20 6.00
C LYS A 193 5.94 -8.49 5.35
N VAL A 194 5.57 -8.74 4.10
CA VAL A 194 5.80 -10.04 3.45
C VAL A 194 7.24 -10.23 3.00
N LYS A 195 7.94 -9.16 2.63
CA LYS A 195 9.35 -9.17 2.19
C LYS A 195 9.65 -10.24 1.12
N ASP A 196 8.73 -10.44 0.20
CA ASP A 196 8.85 -11.39 -0.91
C ASP A 196 8.32 -10.74 -2.21
N ALA A 197 9.11 -10.77 -3.26
CA ALA A 197 8.80 -10.08 -4.51
C ALA A 197 7.59 -10.69 -5.25
N ASN A 198 7.39 -12.01 -5.17
CA ASN A 198 6.26 -12.67 -5.80
C ASN A 198 4.96 -12.36 -5.04
N ALA A 199 4.99 -12.37 -3.72
CA ALA A 199 3.86 -11.98 -2.88
C ALA A 199 3.45 -10.52 -3.16
N VAL A 200 4.40 -9.60 -3.28
CA VAL A 200 4.14 -8.20 -3.66
C VAL A 200 3.43 -8.14 -5.01
N TYR A 201 3.96 -8.82 -6.03
CA TYR A 201 3.35 -8.88 -7.36
C TYR A 201 1.91 -9.42 -7.29
N ASP A 202 1.71 -10.56 -6.64
CA ASP A 202 0.42 -11.22 -6.57
C ASP A 202 -0.62 -10.39 -5.84
N GLN A 203 -0.24 -9.71 -4.75
CA GLN A 203 -1.14 -8.82 -4.01
C GLN A 203 -1.57 -7.63 -4.87
N ILE A 204 -0.66 -7.00 -5.60
CA ILE A 204 -0.99 -5.90 -6.51
C ILE A 204 -1.94 -6.39 -7.60
N MET A 205 -1.62 -7.51 -8.26
CA MET A 205 -2.41 -8.02 -9.37
C MET A 205 -3.83 -8.44 -8.96
N ARG A 206 -4.00 -8.99 -7.75
CA ARG A 206 -5.33 -9.35 -7.22
C ARG A 206 -6.18 -8.14 -6.91
N GLN A 207 -5.56 -7.05 -6.47
CA GLN A 207 -6.28 -5.90 -5.99
C GLN A 207 -6.47 -4.86 -7.08
N VAL A 208 -5.57 -4.64 -8.03
CA VAL A 208 -5.61 -3.49 -8.95
C VAL A 208 -6.91 -3.38 -9.77
N ARG A 209 -7.43 -2.17 -9.89
CA ARG A 209 -8.61 -1.78 -10.70
C ARG A 209 -8.40 -0.36 -11.26
N PRO A 210 -9.12 0.06 -12.32
CA PRO A 210 -9.09 1.45 -12.79
C PRO A 210 -9.30 2.44 -11.64
N GLY A 211 -8.49 3.48 -11.60
CA GLY A 211 -8.51 4.50 -10.55
C GLY A 211 -7.74 4.14 -9.28
N ALA A 212 -7.09 2.97 -9.24
CA ALA A 212 -6.35 2.54 -8.06
C ALA A 212 -5.14 3.43 -7.77
N ILE A 213 -4.96 3.71 -6.48
CA ILE A 213 -3.71 4.22 -5.91
C ILE A 213 -3.03 3.05 -5.21
N ILE A 214 -1.83 2.69 -5.69
CA ILE A 214 -1.04 1.55 -5.21
C ILE A 214 0.03 2.06 -4.24
N LEU A 215 -0.04 1.61 -2.99
CA LEU A 215 1.03 1.80 -2.01
C LEU A 215 2.17 0.81 -2.26
N ALA A 216 3.41 1.27 -2.14
CA ALA A 216 4.62 0.47 -2.10
C ALA A 216 5.71 1.27 -1.37
N HIS A 217 6.82 0.62 -1.03
CA HIS A 217 7.94 1.27 -0.34
C HIS A 217 9.23 1.04 -1.14
N ASP A 218 9.84 2.12 -1.65
CA ASP A 218 11.07 2.04 -2.46
C ASP A 218 12.32 1.81 -1.62
N ILE A 219 12.17 1.68 -0.31
CA ILE A 219 13.23 1.40 0.67
C ILE A 219 13.46 -0.10 0.88
N HIS A 220 12.58 -0.93 0.31
CA HIS A 220 12.64 -2.39 0.42
C HIS A 220 13.17 -3.00 -0.88
N PRO A 221 14.32 -3.71 -0.85
CA PRO A 221 14.88 -4.35 -2.04
C PRO A 221 13.92 -5.33 -2.72
N THR A 222 13.09 -6.03 -1.94
CA THR A 222 12.09 -6.98 -2.45
C THR A 222 10.97 -6.29 -3.22
N THR A 223 10.56 -5.09 -2.79
CA THR A 223 9.60 -4.25 -3.52
C THR A 223 10.20 -3.83 -4.85
N VAL A 224 11.41 -3.27 -4.84
CA VAL A 224 12.11 -2.85 -6.07
C VAL A 224 12.34 -4.04 -7.02
N ALA A 225 12.68 -5.22 -6.51
CA ALA A 225 12.83 -6.42 -7.32
C ALA A 225 11.53 -6.91 -7.96
N ALA A 226 10.36 -6.64 -7.34
CA ALA A 226 9.06 -6.97 -7.92
C ALA A 226 8.65 -6.02 -9.07
N MET A 227 9.17 -4.78 -9.07
CA MET A 227 8.67 -3.72 -9.95
C MET A 227 8.75 -4.03 -11.45
N PRO A 228 9.83 -4.61 -12.01
CA PRO A 228 9.85 -4.94 -13.43
C PRO A 228 8.64 -5.77 -13.85
N ARG A 229 8.36 -6.86 -13.13
CA ARG A 229 7.24 -7.76 -13.42
C ARG A 229 5.89 -7.10 -13.19
N VAL A 230 5.73 -6.31 -12.12
CA VAL A 230 4.49 -5.58 -11.82
C VAL A 230 4.17 -4.58 -12.92
N LEU A 231 5.15 -3.76 -13.30
CA LEU A 231 4.98 -2.71 -14.31
C LEU A 231 4.66 -3.32 -15.67
N ASP A 232 5.43 -4.33 -16.10
CA ASP A 232 5.24 -5.00 -17.40
C ASP A 232 3.85 -5.66 -17.50
N ALA A 233 3.40 -6.34 -16.43
CA ALA A 233 2.08 -6.97 -16.41
C ALA A 233 0.93 -5.95 -16.46
N LEU A 234 1.05 -4.82 -15.77
CA LEU A 234 0.04 -3.76 -15.77
C LEU A 234 -0.03 -3.06 -17.12
N ILE A 235 1.11 -2.75 -17.73
CA ILE A 235 1.20 -2.21 -19.10
C ILE A 235 0.53 -3.18 -20.08
N ALA A 236 0.85 -4.48 -20.00
CA ALA A 236 0.27 -5.50 -20.86
C ALA A 236 -1.26 -5.65 -20.69
N LYS A 237 -1.78 -5.37 -19.47
CA LYS A 237 -3.23 -5.30 -19.19
C LYS A 237 -3.89 -4.00 -19.68
N GLY A 238 -3.13 -3.09 -20.27
CA GLY A 238 -3.62 -1.81 -20.81
C GLY A 238 -3.71 -0.68 -19.78
N TYR A 239 -3.15 -0.86 -18.59
CA TYR A 239 -3.11 0.22 -17.59
C TYR A 239 -2.14 1.33 -18.01
N LYS A 240 -2.53 2.57 -17.71
CA LYS A 240 -1.73 3.78 -17.91
C LYS A 240 -1.34 4.35 -16.55
N PHE A 241 -0.05 4.44 -16.30
CA PHE A 241 0.49 4.99 -15.06
C PHE A 241 0.45 6.51 -15.09
N MET A 242 -0.01 7.10 -13.99
CA MET A 242 -0.13 8.53 -13.78
C MET A 242 0.52 8.92 -12.45
N THR A 243 0.94 10.19 -12.35
CA THR A 243 1.16 10.80 -11.04
C THR A 243 -0.16 10.93 -10.28
N ILE A 244 -0.12 11.17 -8.98
CA ILE A 244 -1.34 11.39 -8.20
C ILE A 244 -2.12 12.58 -8.76
N SER A 245 -1.41 13.64 -9.12
CA SER A 245 -2.02 14.81 -9.73
C SER A 245 -2.73 14.52 -11.04
N ASP A 246 -2.07 13.82 -11.95
CA ASP A 246 -2.66 13.47 -13.25
C ASP A 246 -3.86 12.54 -13.08
N LEU A 247 -3.79 11.61 -12.12
CA LEU A 247 -4.88 10.70 -11.83
C LEU A 247 -6.08 11.47 -11.26
N ILE A 248 -5.89 12.36 -10.29
CA ILE A 248 -6.96 13.23 -9.74
C ILE A 248 -7.57 14.10 -10.84
N ALA A 249 -6.80 14.56 -11.82
CA ALA A 249 -7.35 15.31 -12.96
C ALA A 249 -8.29 14.48 -13.85
N GLN A 250 -8.26 13.14 -13.75
CA GLN A 250 -9.23 12.25 -14.41
C GLN A 250 -10.49 11.99 -13.57
N ASP A 251 -10.59 12.56 -12.37
CA ASP A 251 -11.65 12.26 -11.42
C ASP A 251 -13.02 12.73 -11.95
N LYS A 252 -13.92 11.76 -12.17
CA LYS A 252 -15.29 12.03 -12.60
C LYS A 252 -16.24 11.83 -11.44
N PRO A 253 -17.35 12.59 -11.35
CA PRO A 253 -18.39 12.28 -10.37
C PRO A 253 -18.81 10.82 -10.52
N PRO A 254 -18.96 10.05 -9.43
CA PRO A 254 -19.46 8.69 -9.54
C PRO A 254 -20.82 8.74 -10.25
N PRO A 255 -21.13 7.75 -11.11
CA PRO A 255 -22.44 7.68 -11.73
C PRO A 255 -23.50 7.71 -10.62
N LYS A 256 -24.48 8.61 -10.74
CA LYS A 256 -25.63 8.63 -9.82
C LYS A 256 -26.24 7.23 -9.86
N VAL A 257 -26.15 6.50 -8.76
CA VAL A 257 -26.93 5.27 -8.59
C VAL A 257 -28.38 5.71 -8.69
N ALA A 258 -29.05 5.38 -9.81
CA ALA A 258 -30.47 5.55 -9.91
C ALA A 258 -31.08 4.68 -8.82
N VAL A 259 -31.54 5.31 -7.75
CA VAL A 259 -32.33 4.63 -6.72
C VAL A 259 -33.59 4.18 -7.44
N ALA A 260 -33.65 2.89 -7.80
CA ALA A 260 -34.89 2.30 -8.25
C ALA A 260 -35.89 2.45 -7.10
N THR A 261 -36.85 3.36 -7.26
CA THR A 261 -37.99 3.48 -6.36
C THR A 261 -38.70 2.13 -6.37
N PRO A 262 -38.86 1.43 -5.23
CA PRO A 262 -39.65 0.22 -5.21
C PRO A 262 -41.09 0.60 -5.57
N ALA A 263 -41.57 0.10 -6.70
CA ALA A 263 -42.99 0.16 -7.02
C ALA A 263 -43.76 -0.58 -5.91
N ALA A 264 -44.69 0.11 -5.26
CA ALA A 264 -45.55 -0.46 -4.24
C ALA A 264 -46.46 -1.54 -4.86
N ALA A 265 -46.08 -2.81 -4.70
CA ALA A 265 -46.95 -3.94 -4.97
C ALA A 265 -47.84 -4.19 -3.75
N ASN A 266 -49.04 -3.61 -3.76
CA ASN A 266 -50.15 -4.08 -2.92
C ASN A 266 -50.61 -5.45 -3.44
N ALA A 267 -50.36 -6.52 -2.67
CA ALA A 267 -51.02 -7.80 -2.86
C ALA A 267 -51.42 -8.37 -1.49
N ALA A 268 -52.72 -8.36 -1.25
CA ALA A 268 -53.37 -8.90 -0.06
C ALA A 268 -53.12 -10.41 0.10
N THR A 269 -52.85 -10.84 1.33
CA THR A 269 -52.71 -12.25 1.71
C THR A 269 -54.07 -12.82 2.18
N PRO A 270 -54.53 -14.00 1.71
CA PRO A 270 -55.69 -14.67 2.29
C PRO A 270 -55.31 -15.56 3.50
N PRO A 271 -56.23 -15.80 4.46
CA PRO A 271 -55.90 -16.41 5.75
C PRO A 271 -55.79 -17.95 5.69
N LYS A 272 -54.81 -18.51 6.42
CA LYS A 272 -54.61 -19.95 6.61
C LYS A 272 -55.46 -20.51 7.76
N LYS A 273 -56.17 -21.62 7.51
CA LYS A 273 -56.92 -22.41 8.51
C LYS A 273 -56.00 -23.27 9.38
N LYS A 274 -56.41 -23.43 10.64
CA LYS A 274 -55.76 -24.15 11.75
C LYS A 274 -56.14 -25.65 11.75
N PRO A 275 -55.24 -26.57 12.14
CA PRO A 275 -55.64 -27.85 12.74
C PRO A 275 -55.25 -27.96 14.23
N ALA A 276 -56.00 -28.82 14.93
CA ALA A 276 -56.05 -28.98 16.38
C ALA A 276 -54.99 -29.93 16.98
N LYS A 277 -54.82 -29.82 18.31
CA LYS A 277 -53.92 -30.58 19.20
C LYS A 277 -54.60 -31.87 19.70
N PRO A 278 -53.83 -32.94 19.98
CA PRO A 278 -53.72 -33.50 21.35
C PRO A 278 -52.28 -34.01 21.61
N ALA A 279 -51.76 -34.39 22.79
CA ALA A 279 -52.09 -34.41 24.21
C ALA A 279 -50.73 -34.55 24.97
N GLN A 280 -50.71 -34.32 26.29
CA GLN A 280 -49.52 -34.35 27.16
C GLN A 280 -49.12 -35.79 27.57
N ALA A 281 -47.83 -36.03 27.86
CA ALA A 281 -47.39 -37.03 28.84
C ALA A 281 -46.00 -36.73 29.45
N ALA A 282 -46.02 -36.53 30.77
CA ALA A 282 -45.07 -36.84 31.86
C ALA A 282 -43.53 -36.84 31.68
N LYS A 283 -42.86 -36.15 32.64
CA LYS A 283 -41.49 -36.42 33.14
C LYS A 283 -41.44 -37.68 34.02
N PRO A 284 -40.25 -38.26 34.26
CA PRO A 284 -39.73 -38.29 35.63
C PRO A 284 -38.22 -37.96 35.75
N ALA A 285 -37.77 -37.91 37.01
CA ALA A 285 -36.52 -37.34 37.51
C ALA A 285 -35.43 -38.39 37.86
N GLY A 286 -34.16 -37.94 37.96
CA GLY A 286 -33.27 -38.30 39.08
C GLY A 286 -32.04 -39.20 38.84
N SER A 287 -30.83 -38.68 39.17
CA SER A 287 -29.72 -39.27 39.98
C SER A 287 -28.35 -38.67 39.55
N LYS A 288 -27.65 -37.88 40.38
CA LYS A 288 -26.64 -38.22 41.44
C LYS A 288 -25.41 -38.98 40.89
N GLY A 289 -24.24 -38.33 40.78
CA GLY A 289 -23.17 -38.33 41.80
C GLY A 289 -21.76 -38.20 41.16
N PRO A 290 -20.65 -38.16 41.93
CA PRO A 290 -19.93 -36.91 42.25
C PRO A 290 -18.41 -36.94 41.93
N VAL A 291 -17.71 -35.78 41.97
CA VAL A 291 -16.25 -35.75 42.22
C VAL A 291 -15.84 -34.58 43.14
N ASN A 292 -15.59 -34.97 44.40
CA ASN A 292 -14.53 -34.60 45.33
C ASN A 292 -13.98 -33.16 45.42
N ILE A 293 -14.08 -32.56 46.63
CA ILE A 293 -13.43 -31.32 47.03
C ILE A 293 -12.83 -31.46 48.45
N SER A 294 -11.53 -31.14 48.56
CA SER A 294 -10.80 -30.63 49.75
C SER A 294 -10.53 -31.60 50.93
N PRO A 295 -9.54 -31.32 51.84
CA PRO A 295 -8.89 -30.03 52.10
C PRO A 295 -7.35 -30.01 52.33
N VAL A 296 -6.86 -28.76 52.37
CA VAL A 296 -5.54 -28.26 52.82
C VAL A 296 -5.33 -28.55 54.33
N PRO A 297 -4.07 -28.48 54.82
CA PRO A 297 -3.79 -27.52 55.90
C PRO A 297 -2.50 -26.66 55.74
N VAL A 298 -2.67 -25.38 56.10
CA VAL A 298 -1.80 -24.41 56.83
C VAL A 298 -0.45 -24.94 57.38
N SER A 299 0.66 -24.20 57.51
CA SER A 299 0.88 -22.75 57.70
C SER A 299 2.38 -22.36 57.57
N ALA A 300 2.61 -21.12 57.15
CA ALA A 300 3.67 -20.14 57.50
C ALA A 300 5.17 -20.53 57.66
N THR A 301 6.04 -19.82 56.92
CA THR A 301 7.08 -18.93 57.52
C THR A 301 7.70 -18.01 56.47
N SER A 302 8.14 -16.85 56.94
CA SER A 302 8.54 -15.64 56.23
C SER A 302 10.03 -15.58 55.88
N ARG A 303 10.36 -14.81 54.80
CA ARG A 303 11.48 -13.85 54.64
C ARG A 303 12.23 -13.97 53.27
N PRO A 304 12.48 -12.86 52.54
CA PRO A 304 13.26 -12.80 51.28
C PRO A 304 14.76 -12.55 51.56
N PRO A 305 15.75 -12.73 50.63
CA PRO A 305 15.97 -11.99 49.35
C PRO A 305 16.57 -12.92 48.23
N ALA A 306 17.02 -12.55 47.02
CA ALA A 306 17.84 -11.42 46.55
C ALA A 306 17.86 -11.32 45.01
N ALA A 307 18.25 -10.13 44.55
CA ALA A 307 18.41 -9.70 43.17
C ALA A 307 19.56 -10.40 42.42
N VAL A 308 19.37 -10.57 41.11
CA VAL A 308 20.37 -11.05 40.14
C VAL A 308 21.14 -9.85 39.58
N PRO A 309 22.49 -9.85 39.57
CA PRO A 309 23.25 -8.74 39.03
C PRO A 309 23.42 -8.81 37.51
N SER A 310 23.30 -7.65 36.87
CA SER A 310 23.66 -7.35 35.49
C SER A 310 25.18 -7.30 35.30
N ARG A 311 25.65 -7.91 34.20
CA ARG A 311 27.05 -7.92 33.75
C ARG A 311 27.28 -6.74 32.79
N PRO A 312 28.34 -5.92 32.94
CA PRO A 312 28.69 -4.88 31.97
C PRO A 312 29.58 -5.44 30.84
N PRO A 313 29.56 -4.86 29.64
CA PRO A 313 30.51 -5.19 28.58
C PRO A 313 31.88 -4.54 28.82
N ALA A 314 32.92 -5.28 28.44
CA ALA A 314 34.32 -4.90 28.54
C ALA A 314 34.68 -3.77 27.57
N SER A 315 35.47 -2.84 28.08
CA SER A 315 36.25 -1.84 27.35
C SER A 315 37.33 -2.50 26.50
N ALA A 316 37.40 -2.14 25.22
CA ALA A 316 38.60 -2.27 24.40
C ALA A 316 39.05 -0.86 24.00
N GLY A 317 40.26 -0.50 24.40
CA GLY A 317 41.03 0.60 23.84
C GLY A 317 42.29 0.05 23.20
N ILE A 318 42.99 0.92 22.45
CA ILE A 318 44.25 0.71 21.70
C ILE A 318 43.97 0.10 20.31
N TYR A 319 44.17 0.76 19.15
CA TYR A 319 45.07 1.83 18.70
C TYR A 319 44.33 2.91 17.90
#